data_AF-A0A7C4UZ39-F1
#
_entry.id   AF-A0A7C4UZ39-F1
#
_cell.length_a   1.000
_cell.length_b   1.000
_cell.length_c   1.000
_cell.angle_alpha   90.00
_cell.angle_beta   90.00
_cell.angle_gamma   90.00
#
_symmetry.space_group_name_H-M   'P 1'
#
loop_
_entity.id
_entity.type
_entity.pdbx_description
1 polymer ?
#
loop_
_entity_poly.entity_id
_entity_poly.type
_entity_poly.pdbx_seq_one_letter_code
_entity_poly.pdbx_strand_id
1 'polypeptide(L)'
;KHTGAVLLGVMGGSFSEGIDLPGDELHTVIVVGLPLGRPDLETKALIDHYQEKFGKGWEYGYTYPAFNKTLQSAGRCIRTENDRGVIVFLDERYAWQSYLSCFPKEWNVTVSMRYVEIIREFYGTVQSV
;
A
#
# COMPACT_ATOMS: atom_id res chain seq x y z
N LYS A 1 2.11 1.37 31.22
CA LYS A 1 2.02 0.25 30.25
C LYS A 1 1.85 0.87 28.88
N HIS A 2 2.89 0.94 28.05
CA HIS A 2 2.70 1.26 26.63
C HIS A 2 2.28 -0.03 25.93
N THR A 3 1.01 -0.38 26.02
CA THR A 3 0.45 -1.46 25.21
C THR A 3 0.15 -0.87 23.84
N GLY A 4 0.92 -1.30 22.83
CA GLY A 4 0.56 -1.04 21.45
C GLY A 4 -0.80 -1.66 21.12
N ALA A 5 -1.42 -1.16 20.05
CA ALA A 5 -2.71 -1.63 19.55
C ALA A 5 -2.60 -1.93 18.05
N VAL A 6 -3.53 -2.75 17.56
CA VAL A 6 -3.71 -2.99 16.12
C VAL A 6 -5.06 -2.43 15.73
N LEU A 7 -5.06 -1.48 14.79
CA LEU A 7 -6.27 -0.98 14.16
C LEU A 7 -6.49 -1.72 12.84
N LEU A 8 -7.67 -2.33 12.68
CA LEU A 8 -8.07 -3.00 11.45
C LEU A 8 -9.09 -2.13 10.72
N GLY A 9 -8.80 -1.81 9.47
CA GLY A 9 -9.66 -1.03 8.58
C GLY A 9 -9.80 -1.68 7.21
N VAL A 10 -10.88 -1.36 6.51
CA VAL A 10 -11.10 -1.80 5.13
C VAL A 10 -10.55 -0.74 4.19
N MET A 11 -9.82 -1.16 3.15
CA MET A 11 -9.37 -0.26 2.08
C MET A 11 -10.57 0.40 1.37
N GLY A 12 -10.52 1.71 1.19
CA GLY A 12 -11.63 2.50 0.64
C GLY A 12 -12.74 2.83 1.66
N GLY A 13 -12.54 2.54 2.94
CA GLY A 13 -13.40 3.01 4.03
C GLY A 13 -12.93 4.33 4.63
N SER A 14 -13.70 4.90 5.56
CA SER A 14 -13.38 6.15 6.25
C SER A 14 -11.99 6.14 6.92
N PHE A 15 -11.55 4.97 7.42
CA PHE A 15 -10.22 4.77 8.01
C PHE A 15 -9.07 4.83 7.01
N SER A 16 -9.30 4.62 5.70
CA SER A 16 -8.26 4.78 4.68
C SER A 16 -8.14 6.22 4.14
N GLU A 17 -9.13 7.07 4.40
CA GLU A 17 -9.21 8.42 3.82
C GLU A 17 -9.00 9.53 4.85
N GLY A 18 -9.42 9.35 6.12
CA GLY A 18 -9.54 10.46 7.08
C GLY A 18 -9.03 10.24 8.51
N ILE A 19 -8.36 9.13 8.83
CA ILE A 19 -7.73 8.99 10.14
C ILE A 19 -6.30 9.54 10.10
N ASP A 20 -6.07 10.59 10.88
CA ASP A 20 -4.75 11.17 11.11
C ASP A 20 -4.26 10.66 12.48
N LEU A 21 -3.17 9.88 12.50
CA LEU A 21 -2.57 9.33 13.73
C LEU A 21 -1.22 10.02 13.98
N PRO A 22 -1.18 11.29 14.42
CA PRO A 22 0.03 12.12 14.57
C PRO A 22 1.12 11.50 15.46
N GLY A 23 2.39 11.74 15.12
CA GLY A 23 3.55 11.38 15.95
C GLY A 23 3.91 9.88 15.93
N ASP A 24 4.36 9.35 17.07
CA ASP A 24 4.79 7.95 17.28
C ASP A 24 3.62 6.95 17.34
N GLU A 25 2.40 7.33 16.95
CA GLU A 25 1.23 6.47 17.10
C GLU A 25 1.13 5.39 16.01
N LEU A 26 1.80 5.58 14.86
CA LEU A 26 1.74 4.64 13.74
C LEU A 26 3.14 4.29 13.19
N HIS A 27 3.73 3.24 13.74
CA HIS A 27 5.04 2.76 13.29
C HIS A 27 4.98 1.84 12.07
N THR A 28 3.89 1.08 11.88
CA THR A 28 3.78 0.09 10.83
C THR A 28 2.41 0.13 10.16
N VAL A 29 2.37 0.08 8.83
CA VAL A 29 1.15 -0.13 8.06
C VAL A 29 1.26 -1.44 7.29
N ILE A 30 0.24 -2.28 7.38
CA ILE A 30 0.15 -3.53 6.62
C ILE A 30 -1.04 -3.42 5.68
N VAL A 31 -0.77 -3.38 4.37
CA VAL A 31 -1.79 -3.45 3.33
C VAL A 31 -1.99 -4.91 2.95
N VAL A 32 -3.16 -5.45 3.26
CA VAL A 32 -3.50 -6.84 3.00
C VAL A 32 -4.31 -6.94 1.70
N GLY A 33 -3.74 -7.60 0.70
CA GLY A 33 -4.35 -7.74 -0.62
C GLY A 33 -4.26 -6.49 -1.50
N LEU A 34 -4.73 -6.61 -2.75
CA LEU A 34 -4.94 -5.48 -3.66
C LEU A 34 -6.43 -5.10 -3.76
N PRO A 35 -6.80 -3.81 -3.65
CA PRO A 35 -8.17 -3.34 -3.71
C PRO A 35 -8.65 -3.23 -5.17
N LEU A 36 -8.59 -4.33 -5.92
CA LEU A 36 -9.07 -4.39 -7.29
C LEU A 36 -10.59 -4.21 -7.34
N GLY A 37 -11.07 -3.62 -8.44
CA GLY A 37 -12.50 -3.49 -8.70
C GLY A 37 -13.20 -4.85 -8.74
N ARG A 38 -14.50 -4.88 -8.48
CA ARG A 38 -15.27 -6.11 -8.68
C ARG A 38 -15.33 -6.41 -10.19
N PRO A 39 -15.23 -7.67 -10.63
CA PRO A 39 -15.34 -8.00 -12.04
C PRO A 39 -16.82 -7.95 -12.48
N ASP A 40 -17.39 -6.75 -12.54
CA ASP A 40 -18.77 -6.48 -12.95
C ASP A 40 -18.84 -5.78 -14.32
N LEU A 41 -20.06 -5.54 -14.81
CA LEU A 41 -20.30 -4.93 -16.12
C LEU A 41 -19.74 -3.51 -16.21
N GLU A 42 -19.78 -2.75 -15.10
CA GLU A 42 -19.25 -1.39 -15.05
C GLU A 42 -17.72 -1.40 -15.19
N THR A 43 -17.04 -2.25 -14.42
CA THR A 43 -15.59 -2.43 -14.50
C THR A 43 -15.16 -2.90 -15.88
N LYS A 44 -15.91 -3.85 -16.47
CA LYS A 44 -15.65 -4.31 -17.83
C LYS A 44 -15.81 -3.18 -18.85
N ALA A 45 -16.90 -2.41 -18.78
CA ALA A 45 -17.12 -1.28 -19.69
C ALA A 45 -16.02 -0.22 -19.58
N LEU A 46 -15.51 0.02 -18.37
CA LEU A 46 -14.41 0.95 -18.14
C LEU A 46 -13.09 0.45 -18.77
N ILE A 47 -12.78 -0.84 -18.59
CA ILE A 47 -11.62 -1.49 -19.21
C ILE A 47 -11.74 -1.42 -20.74
N ASP A 48 -12.89 -1.78 -21.31
CA ASP A 48 -13.14 -1.76 -22.75
C ASP A 48 -12.99 -0.34 -23.31
N HIS A 49 -13.54 0.67 -22.61
CA HIS A 49 -13.39 2.08 -23.00
C HIS A 49 -11.93 2.54 -23.06
N TYR A 50 -11.15 2.23 -22.02
CA TYR A 50 -9.72 2.59 -21.99
C TYR A 50 -8.88 1.76 -22.97
N GLN A 51 -9.31 0.53 -23.28
CA GLN A 51 -8.70 -0.29 -24.30
C GLN A 51 -8.88 0.33 -25.68
N GLU A 52 -10.10 0.71 -26.05
CA GLU A 52 -10.40 1.35 -27.34
C GLU A 52 -9.66 2.68 -27.50
N LYS A 53 -9.59 3.49 -26.42
CA LYS A 53 -9.02 4.83 -26.48
C LYS A 53 -7.50 4.88 -26.38
N PHE A 54 -6.89 3.99 -25.60
CA PHE A 54 -5.46 4.09 -25.24
C PHE A 54 -4.68 2.78 -25.40
N GLY A 55 -5.35 1.67 -25.72
CA GLY A 55 -4.73 0.34 -25.78
C GLY A 55 -4.28 -0.21 -24.42
N LYS A 56 -4.75 0.39 -23.32
CA LYS A 56 -4.32 0.12 -21.93
C LYS A 56 -5.51 -0.05 -20.98
N GLY A 57 -6.46 -0.90 -21.38
CA GLY A 57 -7.72 -1.08 -20.65
C GLY A 57 -7.50 -1.57 -19.22
N TRP A 58 -6.64 -2.58 -19.05
CA TRP A 58 -6.39 -3.21 -17.76
C TRP A 58 -5.64 -2.29 -16.79
N GLU A 59 -4.67 -1.54 -17.29
CA GLU A 59 -3.89 -0.62 -16.48
C GLU A 59 -4.76 0.52 -15.97
N TYR A 60 -5.50 1.18 -16.87
CA TYR A 60 -6.23 2.40 -16.53
C TYR A 60 -7.57 2.10 -15.86
N GLY A 61 -8.23 1.00 -16.25
CA GLY A 61 -9.53 0.60 -15.71
C GLY A 61 -9.46 -0.24 -14.43
N TYR A 62 -8.30 -0.82 -14.10
CA TYR A 62 -8.21 -1.80 -13.01
C TYR A 62 -6.97 -1.64 -12.12
N THR A 63 -5.78 -1.71 -12.72
CA THR A 63 -4.51 -1.75 -11.97
C THR A 63 -4.21 -0.44 -11.26
N TYR A 64 -4.16 0.68 -12.00
CA TYR A 64 -3.80 1.98 -11.45
C TYR A 64 -4.82 2.51 -10.44
N PRO A 65 -6.15 2.37 -10.64
CA PRO A 65 -7.12 2.72 -9.61
C PRO A 65 -6.90 1.96 -8.29
N ALA A 66 -6.64 0.65 -8.36
CA ALA A 66 -6.36 -0.15 -7.17
C ALA A 66 -5.04 0.23 -6.49
N PHE A 67 -4.02 0.53 -7.30
CA PHE A 67 -2.73 0.93 -6.79
C PHE A 67 -2.76 2.32 -6.15
N ASN A 68 -3.54 3.26 -6.69
CA ASN A 68 -3.76 4.56 -6.08
C ASN A 68 -4.40 4.44 -4.69
N LYS A 69 -5.43 3.60 -4.54
CA LYS A 69 -6.05 3.32 -3.23
C LYS A 69 -5.06 2.68 -2.26
N THR A 70 -4.23 1.76 -2.76
CA THR A 70 -3.14 1.13 -2.00
C THR A 70 -2.17 2.19 -1.46
N LEU A 71 -1.64 3.05 -2.32
CA LEU A 71 -0.68 4.07 -1.94
C LEU A 71 -1.27 5.12 -0.99
N GLN A 72 -2.52 5.51 -1.18
CA GLN A 72 -3.21 6.43 -0.27
C GLN A 72 -3.38 5.85 1.13
N SER A 73 -3.62 4.54 1.22
CA SER A 73 -3.72 3.83 2.51
C SER A 73 -2.34 3.65 3.16
N ALA A 74 -1.32 3.35 2.35
CA ALA A 74 0.06 3.13 2.78
C ALA A 74 0.78 4.40 3.25
N GLY A 75 0.60 5.51 2.53
CA GLY A 75 1.29 6.79 2.76
C GLY A 75 0.94 7.47 4.10
N ARG A 76 0.02 6.90 4.88
CA ARG A 76 -0.32 7.39 6.22
C ARG A 76 0.79 7.14 7.26
N CYS A 77 1.70 6.21 6.98
CA CYS A 77 2.80 5.86 7.89
C CYS A 77 3.92 6.90 7.95
N ILE A 78 4.13 7.69 6.89
CA ILE A 78 5.28 8.62 6.76
C ILE A 78 4.74 9.95 6.22
N ARG A 79 4.60 10.95 7.09
CA ARG A 79 4.02 12.27 6.80
C ARG A 79 5.01 13.42 6.96
N THR A 80 6.01 13.27 7.82
CA THR A 80 7.09 14.25 8.03
C THR A 80 8.45 13.64 7.69
N GLU A 81 9.47 14.48 7.46
CA GLU A 81 10.85 13.98 7.23
C GLU A 81 11.44 13.20 8.42
N ASN A 82 10.86 13.35 9.61
CA ASN A 82 11.31 12.66 10.82
C ASN A 82 10.53 11.36 11.07
N ASP A 83 9.46 11.10 10.32
CA ASP A 83 8.65 9.90 10.50
C ASP A 83 9.43 8.67 10.02
N ARG A 84 9.45 7.63 10.86
CA ARG A 84 10.13 6.38 10.56
C ARG A 84 9.19 5.21 10.79
N GLY A 85 8.90 4.48 9.72
CA GLY A 85 8.00 3.33 9.79
C GLY A 85 8.23 2.32 8.67
N VAL A 86 7.55 1.18 8.79
CA VAL A 86 7.55 0.13 7.77
C VAL A 86 6.16 0.04 7.14
N ILE A 87 6.13 -0.04 5.81
CA ILE A 87 4.94 -0.37 5.06
C ILE A 87 5.11 -1.78 4.50
N VAL A 88 4.18 -2.67 4.83
CA VAL A 88 4.17 -4.06 4.35
C VAL A 88 3.02 -4.22 3.36
N PHE A 89 3.35 -4.66 2.14
CA PHE A 89 2.38 -5.03 1.12
C PHE A 89 2.24 -6.55 1.07
N LEU A 90 1.13 -7.07 1.59
CA LEU A 90 0.88 -8.50 1.75
C LEU A 90 -0.03 -9.01 0.62
N ASP A 91 0.55 -9.17 -0.57
CA ASP A 91 -0.04 -9.83 -1.73
C ASP A 91 1.08 -10.16 -2.73
N GLU A 92 1.12 -11.37 -3.28
CA GLU A 92 2.18 -11.77 -4.22
C GLU A 92 2.18 -10.92 -5.51
N ARG A 93 1.01 -10.37 -5.88
CA ARG A 93 0.84 -9.59 -7.11
C ARG A 93 1.66 -8.31 -7.09
N TYR A 94 1.98 -7.76 -5.92
CA TYR A 94 2.88 -6.60 -5.81
C TYR A 94 4.28 -6.87 -6.36
N ALA A 95 4.72 -8.13 -6.40
CA ALA A 95 5.99 -8.53 -6.99
C ALA A 95 5.93 -8.75 -8.52
N TRP A 96 4.73 -8.80 -9.12
CA TRP A 96 4.61 -8.92 -10.57
C TRP A 96 5.03 -7.61 -11.24
N GLN A 97 5.74 -7.70 -12.36
CA GLN A 97 6.34 -6.53 -13.03
C GLN A 97 5.33 -5.41 -13.32
N SER A 98 4.07 -5.76 -13.67
CA SER A 98 2.99 -4.82 -13.97
C SER A 98 2.53 -4.00 -12.75
N TYR A 99 2.61 -4.57 -11.55
CA TYR A 99 2.26 -3.87 -10.30
C TYR A 99 3.50 -3.26 -9.65
N LEU A 100 4.65 -3.94 -9.70
CA LEU A 100 5.90 -3.44 -9.13
C LEU A 100 6.32 -2.11 -9.77
N SER A 101 6.06 -1.92 -11.08
CA SER A 101 6.31 -0.65 -11.77
C SER A 101 5.39 0.50 -11.36
N CYS A 102 4.33 0.23 -10.60
CA CYS A 102 3.41 1.26 -10.11
C CYS A 102 3.90 1.94 -8.83
N PHE A 103 4.88 1.35 -8.11
CA PHE A 103 5.47 1.99 -6.95
C PHE A 103 6.23 3.27 -7.33
N PRO A 104 6.23 4.30 -6.46
CA PRO A 104 7.12 5.44 -6.63
C PRO A 104 8.58 4.98 -6.71
N LYS A 105 9.37 5.59 -7.59
CA LYS A 105 10.77 5.17 -7.83
C LYS A 105 11.67 5.42 -6.63
N GLU A 106 11.28 6.37 -5.80
CA GLU A 106 11.97 6.78 -4.59
C GLU A 106 11.77 5.76 -3.45
N TRP A 107 10.77 4.88 -3.56
CA TRP A 107 10.51 3.85 -2.56
C TRP A 107 11.47 2.68 -2.77
N ASN A 108 12.24 2.35 -1.73
CA ASN A 108 13.07 1.16 -1.70
C ASN A 108 12.22 -0.08 -1.38
N VAL A 109 11.47 -0.57 -2.36
CA VAL A 109 10.60 -1.75 -2.22
C VAL A 109 11.44 -3.02 -2.27
N THR A 110 11.36 -3.82 -1.21
CA THR A 110 12.05 -5.12 -1.12
C THR A 110 11.02 -6.25 -1.10
N VAL A 111 11.17 -7.22 -2.01
CA VAL A 111 10.38 -8.47 -2.01
C VAL A 111 11.18 -9.54 -1.29
N SER A 112 10.67 -10.04 -0.15
CA SER A 112 11.37 -11.07 0.62
C SER A 112 10.44 -11.91 1.47
N MET A 113 10.77 -13.20 1.59
CA MET A 113 10.17 -14.10 2.59
C MET A 113 10.79 -13.93 3.98
N ARG A 114 11.91 -13.19 4.10
CA ARG A 114 12.60 -12.88 5.37
C ARG A 114 12.12 -11.56 5.96
N TYR A 115 10.82 -11.28 5.84
CA TYR A 115 10.25 -10.00 6.24
C TYR A 115 10.33 -9.79 7.76
N VAL A 116 10.27 -10.86 8.55
CA VAL A 116 10.40 -10.79 10.02
C VAL A 116 11.77 -10.27 10.42
N GLU A 117 12.84 -10.80 9.83
CA GLU A 117 14.20 -10.37 10.10
C GLU A 117 14.41 -8.92 9.67
N ILE A 118 14.00 -8.56 8.45
CA ILE A 118 14.14 -7.20 7.90
C ILE A 118 13.42 -6.17 8.78
N ILE A 119 12.18 -6.46 9.20
CA ILE A 119 11.41 -5.56 10.06
C ILE A 119 12.05 -5.44 11.44
N ARG A 120 12.54 -6.54 12.02
CA ARG A 120 13.24 -6.52 13.32
C ARG A 120 14.54 -5.72 13.26
N GLU A 121 15.34 -5.89 12.21
CA GLU A 121 16.57 -5.10 12.00
C GLU A 121 16.26 -3.62 11.85
N PHE A 122 15.21 -3.28 11.09
CA PHE A 122 14.75 -1.91 10.95
C PHE A 122 14.42 -1.28 12.30
N TYR A 123 13.62 -1.91 13.17
CA TYR A 123 13.32 -1.32 14.48
C TYR A 123 14.44 -1.47 15.52
N GLY A 124 15.22 -2.56 15.45
CA GLY A 124 16.34 -2.81 16.37
C GLY A 124 17.48 -1.80 16.25
N THR A 125 17.71 -1.27 15.05
CA THR A 125 18.67 -0.18 14.80
C THR A 125 18.31 1.13 15.53
N VAL A 126 17.04 1.31 15.93
CA VAL A 126 16.55 2.53 16.60
C VAL A 126 16.86 2.56 18.10
N GLN A 127 17.08 1.41 18.74
CA GLN A 127 17.29 1.36 20.20
C GLN A 127 18.73 1.67 20.64
N SER A 128 19.63 1.99 19.70
CA SER A 128 21.06 2.22 19.97
C SER A 128 21.52 3.68 19.81
N VAL A 129 20.61 4.66 19.86
CA VAL A 129 20.94 6.10 19.89
C VAL A 129 20.32 6.77 21.11
#